data_AF-A0A8T5GE61-F1
#
_entry.id   AF-A0A8T5GE61-F1
#
_cell.length_a   1.000
_cell.length_b   1.000
_cell.length_c   1.000
_cell.angle_alpha   90.00
_cell.angle_beta   90.00
_cell.angle_gamma   90.00
#
_symmetry.space_group_name_H-M   'P 1'
#
loop_
_entity.id
_entity.type
_entity.pdbx_description
1 polymer ?
#
loop_
_entity_poly.entity_id
_entity_poly.type
_entity_poly.pdbx_seq_one_letter_code
_entity_poly.pdbx_strand_id
1 'polypeptide(L)'
;MNSKGQHFSVFELLIAAIVAVAILYVLLQIIPTDPIIDNEAVSAISNSLSAVKAGGNTYTTDFKLKANSMVNSKNFEGFDSQSIVFDVGNLSNNIEVGVSSDGAWTYAKSTKSTEVNAKANVFCEINGSSLNDTLEVAGIEPQIDPITLCGEEEYRCCLVHIERA
;
A
#
# COMPACT_ATOMS: atom_id res chain seq x y z
N MET A 1 -6.87 31.69 -49.49
CA MET A 1 -7.46 30.98 -48.35
C MET A 1 -6.56 29.81 -48.01
N ASN A 2 -6.21 29.70 -46.73
CA ASN A 2 -5.21 28.80 -46.17
C ASN A 2 -5.42 27.33 -46.52
N SER A 3 -4.37 26.69 -47.03
CA SER A 3 -4.10 25.29 -46.72
C SER A 3 -2.60 25.04 -46.94
N LYS A 4 -1.78 25.32 -45.90
CA LYS A 4 -0.46 24.72 -45.79
C LYS A 4 -0.67 23.28 -45.32
N GLY A 5 -0.99 22.39 -46.25
CA GLY A 5 -0.90 20.96 -46.00
C GLY A 5 0.58 20.58 -45.95
N GLN A 6 1.18 20.58 -44.76
CA GLN A 6 2.46 19.89 -44.56
C GLN A 6 2.19 18.39 -44.74
N HIS A 7 2.49 17.90 -45.94
CA HIS A 7 2.76 16.50 -46.20
C HIS A 7 3.97 16.13 -45.33
N PHE A 8 3.73 15.60 -44.14
CA PHE A 8 4.78 14.97 -43.35
C PHE A 8 5.25 13.74 -44.11
N SER A 9 6.55 13.64 -44.34
CA SER A 9 7.12 12.50 -45.04
C SER A 9 6.88 11.25 -44.20
N VAL A 10 6.41 10.15 -44.81
CA VAL A 10 6.19 8.87 -44.12
C VAL A 10 7.46 8.42 -43.39
N PHE A 11 8.64 8.79 -43.89
CA PHE A 11 9.93 8.53 -43.26
C PHE A 11 10.12 9.31 -41.94
N GLU A 12 9.69 10.56 -41.87
CA GLU A 12 9.77 11.37 -40.63
C GLU A 12 8.79 10.86 -39.58
N LEU A 13 7.60 10.43 -40.02
CA LEU A 13 6.60 9.81 -39.16
C LEU A 13 7.14 8.50 -38.55
N LEU A 14 7.84 7.69 -39.34
CA LEU A 14 8.41 6.41 -38.93
C LEU A 14 9.56 6.61 -37.93
N ILE A 15 10.42 7.60 -38.16
CA ILE A 15 11.49 7.96 -37.22
C ILE A 15 10.91 8.48 -35.90
N ALA A 16 9.90 9.34 -35.94
CA ALA A 16 9.23 9.85 -34.73
C ALA A 16 8.58 8.73 -33.92
N ALA A 17 7.98 7.73 -34.59
CA ALA A 17 7.40 6.57 -33.93
C ALA A 17 8.46 5.72 -33.22
N ILE A 18 9.61 5.47 -33.85
CA ILE A 18 10.72 4.72 -33.22
C ILE A 18 11.26 5.46 -31.99
N VAL A 19 11.45 6.77 -32.09
CA VAL A 19 11.91 7.59 -30.97
C VAL A 19 10.89 7.61 -29.83
N ALA A 20 9.60 7.71 -30.14
CA ALA A 20 8.54 7.64 -29.14
C ALA A 20 8.50 6.29 -28.42
N VAL A 21 8.69 5.17 -29.13
CA VAL A 21 8.78 3.82 -28.53
C VAL A 21 10.04 3.68 -27.66
N ALA A 22 11.17 4.23 -28.09
CA ALA A 22 12.40 4.23 -27.29
C ALA A 22 12.23 5.03 -25.98
N ILE A 23 11.59 6.20 -26.03
CA ILE A 23 11.25 7.00 -24.84
C ILE A 23 10.25 6.26 -23.95
N LEU A 24 9.21 5.66 -24.53
CA LEU A 24 8.23 4.85 -23.80
C LEU A 24 8.90 3.67 -23.08
N TYR A 25 9.87 3.01 -23.72
CA TYR A 25 10.64 1.91 -23.12
C TYR A 25 11.51 2.38 -21.94
N VAL A 26 12.12 3.56 -22.05
CA VAL A 26 12.86 4.18 -20.94
C VAL A 26 11.93 4.60 -19.80
N LEU A 27 10.73 5.13 -20.12
CA LEU A 27 9.72 5.51 -19.12
C LEU A 27 9.08 4.28 -18.43
N LEU A 28 8.89 3.17 -19.15
CA LEU A 28 8.40 1.91 -18.59
C LEU A 28 9.35 1.32 -17.53
N GLN A 29 10.66 1.62 -17.59
CA GLN A 29 11.61 1.23 -16.53
C GLN A 29 11.48 2.09 -15.26
N ILE A 30 10.73 3.20 -15.29
CA ILE A 30 10.47 4.09 -14.14
C ILE A 30 9.10 3.78 -13.51
N ILE A 31 8.20 3.12 -14.27
CA ILE A 31 6.94 2.60 -13.76
C ILE A 31 7.29 1.35 -12.94
N PRO A 32 6.99 1.29 -11.62
CA PRO A 32 7.28 0.12 -10.83
C PRO A 32 6.53 -1.08 -11.39
N THR A 33 7.27 -1.97 -12.07
CA THR A 33 6.83 -3.32 -12.41
C THR A 33 6.43 -4.01 -11.11
N ASP A 34 5.20 -4.51 -11.09
CA ASP A 34 4.48 -5.22 -10.04
C ASP A 34 5.13 -5.28 -8.65
N PRO A 35 4.43 -4.86 -7.59
CA PRO A 35 4.96 -4.90 -6.24
C PRO A 35 5.47 -6.31 -5.91
N ILE A 36 6.76 -6.42 -5.60
CA ILE A 36 7.33 -7.65 -5.06
C ILE A 36 6.54 -7.96 -3.78
N ILE A 37 5.72 -9.00 -3.85
CA ILE A 37 4.92 -9.46 -2.72
C ILE A 37 5.89 -10.04 -1.69
N ASP A 38 5.87 -9.47 -0.49
CA ASP A 38 6.65 -10.00 0.62
C ASP A 38 5.85 -11.08 1.36
N ASN A 39 6.07 -12.33 0.95
CA ASN A 39 5.37 -13.48 1.54
C ASN A 39 5.61 -13.64 3.05
N GLU A 40 6.75 -13.17 3.59
CA GLU A 40 7.01 -13.24 5.03
C GLU A 40 6.15 -12.23 5.79
N ALA A 41 6.13 -10.98 5.32
CA ALA A 41 5.27 -9.94 5.90
C ALA A 41 3.78 -10.28 5.78
N VAL A 42 3.34 -10.78 4.61
CA VAL A 42 1.96 -11.23 4.38
C VAL A 42 1.61 -12.38 5.33
N SER A 43 2.49 -13.37 5.50
CA SER A 43 2.23 -14.49 6.41
C SER A 43 2.15 -14.02 7.87
N ALA A 44 3.06 -13.14 8.31
CA ALA A 44 3.08 -12.62 9.67
C ALA A 44 1.81 -11.83 10.01
N ILE A 45 1.40 -10.92 9.11
CA ILE A 45 0.19 -10.11 9.28
C ILE A 45 -1.06 -10.99 9.19
N SER A 46 -1.14 -11.92 8.24
CA SER A 46 -2.29 -12.83 8.09
C SER A 46 -2.49 -13.72 9.33
N ASN A 47 -1.40 -14.26 9.88
CA ASN A 47 -1.45 -15.05 11.11
C ASN A 47 -1.99 -14.20 12.28
N SER A 48 -1.54 -12.96 12.42
CA SER A 48 -2.05 -12.05 13.44
C SER A 48 -3.51 -11.68 13.23
N LEU A 49 -3.91 -11.32 12.01
CA LEU A 49 -5.32 -11.06 11.65
C LEU A 49 -6.22 -12.25 12.02
N SER A 50 -5.79 -13.47 11.71
CA SER A 50 -6.51 -14.70 12.05
C SER A 50 -6.62 -14.93 13.57
N ALA A 51 -5.67 -14.43 14.34
CA ALA A 51 -5.66 -14.54 15.80
C ALA A 51 -6.62 -13.55 16.48
N VAL A 52 -6.79 -12.34 15.91
CA VAL A 52 -7.71 -11.33 16.47
C VAL A 52 -9.18 -11.62 16.11
N LYS A 53 -9.46 -12.37 15.04
CA LYS A 53 -10.80 -12.83 14.62
C LYS A 53 -11.86 -11.71 14.59
N ALA A 54 -12.61 -11.55 15.68
CA ALA A 54 -13.74 -10.65 15.84
C ALA A 54 -13.50 -9.58 16.92
N GLY A 55 -12.24 -9.41 17.34
CA GLY A 55 -11.76 -8.21 17.98
C GLY A 55 -10.68 -8.41 19.07
N GLY A 56 -9.99 -7.33 19.41
CA GLY A 56 -8.81 -7.25 20.26
C GLY A 56 -7.66 -6.52 19.56
N ASN A 57 -6.46 -6.57 20.11
CA ASN A 57 -5.25 -6.18 19.41
C ASN A 57 -4.19 -7.27 19.57
N THR A 58 -3.36 -7.45 18.55
CA THR A 58 -2.21 -8.34 18.64
C THR A 58 -1.06 -7.79 17.85
N TYR A 59 0.15 -8.16 18.25
CA TYR A 59 1.32 -7.88 17.44
C TYR A 59 1.66 -9.08 16.57
N THR A 60 2.19 -8.81 15.39
CA THR A 60 2.87 -9.83 14.59
C THR A 60 4.15 -10.26 15.28
N THR A 61 4.62 -11.44 14.90
CA THR A 61 6.05 -11.74 15.02
C THR A 61 6.85 -10.75 14.18
N ASP A 62 8.12 -10.56 14.54
CA ASP A 62 9.02 -9.77 13.72
C ASP A 62 9.09 -10.39 12.32
N PHE A 63 8.99 -9.56 11.30
CA PHE A 63 9.10 -9.95 9.90
C PHE A 63 10.05 -9.00 9.18
N LYS A 64 10.54 -9.46 8.04
CA LYS A 64 11.35 -8.63 7.16
C LYS A 64 10.49 -8.06 6.06
N LEU A 65 10.66 -6.78 5.78
CA LEU A 65 10.18 -6.14 4.57
C LEU A 65 11.37 -5.98 3.62
N LYS A 66 11.30 -6.65 2.47
CA LYS A 66 12.33 -6.61 1.43
C LYS A 66 12.55 -5.19 0.90
N ALA A 67 13.73 -4.98 0.32
CA ALA A 67 14.08 -3.74 -0.35
C ALA A 67 13.08 -3.44 -1.47
N ASN A 68 12.53 -2.23 -1.50
CA ASN A 68 11.54 -1.78 -2.49
C ASN A 68 10.30 -2.69 -2.63
N SER A 69 10.00 -3.54 -1.63
CA SER A 69 8.81 -4.40 -1.66
C SER A 69 7.59 -3.66 -1.11
N MET A 70 6.42 -4.21 -1.39
CA MET A 70 5.15 -3.66 -0.94
C MET A 70 4.26 -4.77 -0.42
N VAL A 71 3.60 -4.48 0.69
CA VAL A 71 2.49 -5.26 1.21
C VAL A 71 1.23 -4.46 0.95
N ASN A 72 0.23 -5.11 0.35
CA ASN A 72 -1.05 -4.49 0.05
C ASN A 72 -2.17 -5.24 0.79
N SER A 73 -3.26 -4.52 1.09
CA SER A 73 -4.39 -5.10 1.82
C SER A 73 -5.13 -6.20 1.06
N LYS A 74 -5.00 -6.24 -0.27
CA LYS A 74 -5.63 -7.27 -1.14
C LYS A 74 -5.06 -8.67 -0.92
N ASN A 75 -3.85 -8.76 -0.38
CA ASN A 75 -3.19 -10.04 -0.12
C ASN A 75 -3.77 -10.78 1.10
N PHE A 76 -4.71 -10.17 1.84
CA PHE A 76 -5.29 -10.73 3.06
C PHE A 76 -6.74 -11.17 2.80
N GLU A 77 -6.93 -12.47 2.65
CA GLU A 77 -8.27 -13.06 2.48
C GLU A 77 -9.05 -13.06 3.80
N GLY A 78 -10.39 -12.97 3.71
CA GLY A 78 -11.29 -13.00 4.87
C GLY A 78 -11.56 -11.64 5.52
N PHE A 79 -10.97 -10.57 4.97
CA PHE A 79 -11.20 -9.18 5.37
C PHE A 79 -11.48 -8.34 4.12
N ASP A 80 -12.18 -7.22 4.31
CA ASP A 80 -12.31 -6.24 3.24
C ASP A 80 -10.98 -5.50 3.06
N SER A 81 -10.51 -5.38 1.80
CA SER A 81 -9.23 -4.74 1.48
C SER A 81 -9.22 -3.24 1.80
N GLN A 82 -10.37 -2.59 1.90
CA GLN A 82 -10.46 -1.20 2.38
C GLN A 82 -10.49 -1.10 3.91
N SER A 83 -10.87 -2.19 4.59
CA SER A 83 -10.90 -2.23 6.04
C SER A 83 -9.52 -2.39 6.66
N ILE A 84 -8.51 -2.82 5.89
CA ILE A 84 -7.11 -2.88 6.37
C ILE A 84 -6.44 -1.53 6.15
N VAL A 85 -6.00 -0.88 7.21
CA VAL A 85 -5.25 0.39 7.16
C VAL A 85 -3.83 0.15 7.62
N PHE A 86 -2.82 0.48 6.82
CA PHE A 86 -1.45 0.47 7.30
C PHE A 86 -1.13 1.80 7.98
N ASP A 87 -0.43 1.73 9.10
CA ASP A 87 0.18 2.90 9.74
C ASP A 87 1.67 2.61 9.93
N VAL A 88 2.50 3.63 9.98
CA VAL A 88 3.94 3.46 10.24
C VAL A 88 4.31 4.26 11.46
N GLY A 89 4.82 3.59 12.48
CA GLY A 89 5.37 4.24 13.65
C GLY A 89 6.69 4.95 13.34
N ASN A 90 7.71 4.75 14.17
CA ASN A 90 9.04 5.38 14.02
C ASN A 90 9.85 4.96 12.76
N LEU A 91 9.20 4.38 11.76
CA LEU A 91 9.75 3.94 10.48
C LEU A 91 9.54 4.93 9.33
N SER A 92 8.89 6.07 9.56
CA SER A 92 8.35 7.01 8.53
C SER A 92 9.31 7.41 7.39
N ASN A 93 10.62 7.34 7.56
CA ASN A 93 11.58 7.65 6.48
C ASN A 93 11.84 6.48 5.51
N ASN A 94 11.49 5.25 5.88
CA ASN A 94 11.87 4.03 5.16
C ASN A 94 10.67 3.24 4.63
N ILE A 95 9.44 3.63 4.99
CA ILE A 95 8.22 2.99 4.51
C ILE A 95 7.23 4.09 4.14
N GLU A 96 6.75 4.02 2.90
CA GLU A 96 5.68 4.83 2.36
C GLU A 96 4.35 4.08 2.54
N VAL A 97 3.31 4.78 2.97
CA VAL A 97 1.96 4.22 3.03
C VAL A 97 1.06 5.04 2.13
N GLY A 98 0.13 4.35 1.46
CA GLY A 98 -0.84 5.03 0.62
C GLY A 98 -2.03 4.16 0.26
N VAL A 99 -2.84 4.72 -0.64
CA VAL A 99 -4.03 4.09 -1.21
C VAL A 99 -3.80 3.89 -2.69
N SER A 100 -4.39 2.83 -3.22
CA SER A 100 -4.50 2.63 -4.64
C SER A 100 -5.21 3.78 -5.35
N SER A 101 -4.88 3.97 -6.62
CA SER A 101 -5.49 5.03 -7.44
C SER A 101 -7.01 4.91 -7.58
N ASP A 102 -7.53 3.69 -7.47
CA ASP A 102 -8.97 3.37 -7.52
C ASP A 102 -9.63 3.35 -6.13
N GLY A 103 -8.87 3.59 -5.05
CA GLY A 103 -9.38 3.56 -3.68
C GLY A 103 -9.68 2.15 -3.14
N ALA A 104 -9.51 1.09 -3.93
CA ALA A 104 -9.93 -0.26 -3.56
C ALA A 104 -9.04 -0.95 -2.51
N TRP A 105 -7.83 -0.46 -2.25
CA TRP A 105 -6.89 -1.08 -1.31
C TRP A 105 -5.83 -0.11 -0.81
N THR A 106 -5.26 -0.41 0.34
CA THR A 106 -4.17 0.33 0.96
C THR A 106 -2.86 -0.46 0.85
N TYR A 107 -1.72 0.22 1.02
CA TYR A 107 -0.41 -0.43 0.99
C TYR A 107 0.61 0.20 1.91
N ALA A 108 1.58 -0.61 2.32
CA ALA A 108 2.84 -0.18 2.90
C ALA A 108 4.00 -0.64 2.01
N LYS A 109 4.89 0.27 1.63
CA LYS A 109 5.98 0.06 0.68
C LYS A 109 7.30 0.48 1.29
N SER A 110 8.30 -0.42 1.27
CA SER A 110 9.67 -0.06 1.64
C SER A 110 10.24 0.94 0.64
N THR A 111 10.75 2.07 1.12
CA THR A 111 11.52 3.05 0.32
C THR A 111 13.01 2.78 0.38
N LYS A 112 13.43 1.77 1.16
CA LYS A 112 14.84 1.40 1.30
C LYS A 112 15.30 0.44 0.20
N SER A 113 16.57 0.60 -0.17
CA SER A 113 17.31 -0.34 -1.01
C SER A 113 17.82 -1.58 -0.26
N THR A 114 17.52 -1.70 1.04
CA THR A 114 17.87 -2.84 1.90
C THR A 114 16.65 -3.37 2.65
N GLU A 115 16.72 -4.61 3.15
CA GLU A 115 15.69 -5.16 4.03
C GLU A 115 15.51 -4.31 5.30
N VAL A 116 14.28 -4.25 5.80
CA VAL A 116 13.92 -3.58 7.04
C VAL A 116 13.23 -4.59 7.95
N ASN A 117 13.74 -4.74 9.17
CA ASN A 117 13.03 -5.50 10.19
C ASN A 117 11.87 -4.65 10.69
N ALA A 118 10.69 -5.27 10.71
CA ALA A 118 9.45 -4.62 11.06
C ALA A 118 8.59 -5.56 11.90
N LYS A 119 7.68 -4.95 12.64
CA LYS A 119 6.64 -5.63 13.40
C LYS A 119 5.36 -4.86 13.19
N ALA A 120 4.25 -5.53 13.02
CA ALA A 120 2.96 -4.87 12.86
C ALA A 120 2.08 -5.09 14.09
N ASN A 121 1.28 -4.09 14.45
CA ASN A 121 0.22 -4.19 15.42
C ASN A 121 -1.11 -4.22 14.68
N VAL A 122 -1.86 -5.29 14.88
CA VAL A 122 -3.12 -5.58 14.21
C VAL A 122 -4.25 -5.36 15.20
N PHE A 123 -5.14 -4.44 14.87
CA PHE A 123 -6.32 -4.13 15.68
C PHE A 123 -7.56 -4.74 15.07
N CYS A 124 -8.42 -5.31 15.90
CA CYS A 124 -9.78 -5.60 15.52
C CYS A 124 -10.79 -5.14 16.57
N GLU A 125 -11.87 -4.56 16.11
CA GLU A 125 -12.94 -3.95 16.86
C GLU A 125 -13.90 -5.05 17.36
N ILE A 126 -14.10 -5.15 18.68
CA ILE A 126 -14.93 -6.21 19.31
C ILE A 126 -16.43 -5.84 19.28
N ASN A 127 -16.79 -4.54 19.20
CA ASN A 127 -18.11 -4.09 19.68
C ASN A 127 -18.83 -2.96 18.88
N GLY A 128 -18.38 -2.54 17.70
CA GLY A 128 -19.06 -1.51 16.87
C GLY A 128 -18.69 -0.05 17.21
N SER A 129 -17.60 0.18 17.93
CA SER A 129 -16.95 1.47 18.19
C SER A 129 -16.19 1.95 16.94
N SER A 130 -16.02 3.26 16.76
CA SER A 130 -15.34 3.76 15.56
C SER A 130 -13.85 3.38 15.55
N LEU A 131 -13.24 3.32 14.35
CA LEU A 131 -11.80 3.11 14.21
C LEU A 131 -11.00 4.18 14.97
N ASN A 132 -11.49 5.43 15.02
CA ASN A 132 -10.87 6.51 15.78
C ASN A 132 -10.85 6.22 17.29
N ASP A 133 -11.94 5.71 17.86
CA ASP A 133 -11.98 5.36 19.28
C ASP A 133 -10.97 4.25 19.59
N THR A 134 -10.81 3.30 18.67
CA THR A 134 -9.82 2.21 18.79
C THR A 134 -8.39 2.74 18.73
N LEU A 135 -8.12 3.70 17.84
CA LEU A 135 -6.82 4.36 17.70
C LEU A 135 -6.44 5.17 18.93
N GLU A 136 -7.39 5.93 19.47
CA GLU A 136 -7.21 6.72 20.69
C GLU A 136 -6.90 5.81 21.89
N VAL A 137 -7.66 4.72 22.07
CA VAL A 137 -7.39 3.72 23.12
C VAL A 137 -6.05 3.02 22.94
N ALA A 138 -5.62 2.79 21.69
CA ALA A 138 -4.34 2.19 21.38
C ALA A 138 -3.15 3.14 21.59
N GLY A 139 -3.40 4.45 21.77
CA GLY A 139 -2.37 5.48 21.82
C GLY A 139 -1.62 5.63 20.49
N ILE A 140 -2.27 5.29 19.37
CA ILE A 140 -1.70 5.38 18.04
C ILE A 140 -2.28 6.61 17.36
N GLU A 141 -1.41 7.57 17.04
CA GLU A 141 -1.75 8.67 16.15
C GLU A 141 -1.49 8.20 14.71
N PRO A 142 -2.52 7.88 13.92
CA PRO A 142 -2.31 7.43 12.56
C PRO A 142 -1.70 8.56 11.74
N GLN A 143 -0.68 8.26 10.94
CA GLN A 143 -0.06 9.24 10.04
C GLN A 143 -0.97 9.60 8.84
N ILE A 144 -2.08 8.87 8.67
CA ILE A 144 -3.07 9.06 7.61
C ILE A 144 -4.48 8.99 8.22
N ASP A 145 -5.36 9.91 7.83
CA ASP A 145 -6.75 9.94 8.31
C ASP A 145 -7.49 8.63 7.94
N PRO A 146 -7.84 7.79 8.93
CA PRO A 146 -8.48 6.51 8.68
C PRO A 146 -9.87 6.65 8.05
N ILE A 147 -10.58 7.75 8.31
CA ILE A 147 -11.91 8.03 7.76
C ILE A 147 -11.82 8.22 6.25
N THR A 148 -10.74 8.86 5.78
CA THR A 148 -10.46 9.02 4.34
C THR A 148 -10.14 7.67 3.66
N LEU A 149 -9.70 6.66 4.42
CA LEU A 149 -9.26 5.35 3.91
C LEU A 149 -10.33 4.26 3.92
N CYS A 150 -11.21 4.24 4.93
CA CYS A 150 -12.18 3.15 5.15
C CYS A 150 -13.61 3.47 4.72
N GLY A 151 -13.91 4.70 4.29
CA GLY A 151 -15.28 5.11 3.95
C GLY A 151 -16.20 5.23 5.18
N GLU A 152 -17.42 5.73 4.97
CA GLU A 152 -18.40 5.97 6.04
C GLU A 152 -19.25 4.72 6.41
N GLU A 153 -19.11 3.60 5.69
CA GLU A 153 -19.94 2.41 5.94
C GLU A 153 -19.34 1.48 7.01
N GLU A 154 -20.23 0.98 7.88
CA GLU A 154 -19.95 0.16 9.05
C GLU A 154 -19.19 -1.14 8.72
N TYR A 155 -17.85 -1.14 8.68
CA TYR A 155 -17.08 -2.39 8.62
C TYR A 155 -15.93 -2.53 9.61
N ARG A 156 -15.78 -3.81 9.95
CA ARG A 156 -15.18 -4.41 11.13
C ARG A 156 -13.71 -4.73 10.84
N CYS A 157 -12.86 -3.81 11.28
CA CYS A 157 -11.42 -3.91 11.47
C CYS A 157 -10.51 -4.30 10.29
N CYS A 158 -9.35 -3.68 10.10
CA CYS A 158 -8.15 -3.78 10.93
C CYS A 158 -7.11 -2.68 10.63
N LEU A 159 -6.64 -1.96 11.65
CA LEU A 159 -5.42 -1.16 11.53
C LEU A 159 -4.19 -2.08 11.69
N VAL A 160 -3.18 -1.90 10.86
CA VAL A 160 -1.89 -2.59 10.84
C VAL A 160 -0.78 -1.54 11.03
N HIS A 161 -0.39 -1.29 12.27
CA HIS A 161 0.65 -0.32 12.60
C HIS A 161 2.04 -0.95 12.58
N ILE A 162 2.90 -0.56 11.64
CA ILE A 162 4.23 -1.12 11.41
C ILE A 162 5.29 -0.31 12.17
N GLU A 163 6.00 -0.96 13.08
CA GLU A 163 7.12 -0.43 13.87
C GLU A 163 8.43 -1.17 13.58
N ARG A 164 9.54 -0.55 13.95
CA ARG A 164 10.86 -1.17 13.86
C ARG A 164 11.04 -2.18 14.98
N ALA A 165 11.39 -3.41 14.62
CA ALA A 165 11.86 -4.43 15.57
C ALA A 165 13.32 -4.22 15.98
#